data_AF-A0A6P0YIA7-F1
#
_entry.id   AF-A0A6P0YIA7-F1
#
_cell.length_a   1.000
_cell.length_b   1.000
_cell.length_c   1.000
_cell.angle_alpha   90.00
_cell.angle_beta   90.00
_cell.angle_gamma   90.00
#
_symmetry.space_group_name_H-M   'P 1'
#
loop_
_entity.id
_entity.type
_entity.pdbx_description
1 polymer ?
#
loop_
_entity_poly.entity_id
_entity_poly.type
_entity_poly.pdbx_seq_one_letter_code
_entity_poly.pdbx_strand_id
1 'polypeptide(L)' 'MEINCPECQSTKIIKYGHTHDGKPRFRCTHCGRQFVENPSRGSMDEATRIMIDQMLLL' A
#
# COMPACT_ATOMS: atom_id res chain seq x y z
N MET A 1 -2.35 -5.44 -18.09
CA MET A 1 -2.13 -4.40 -17.06
C MET A 1 -0.85 -4.75 -16.34
N GLU A 2 0.19 -3.94 -16.51
CA GLU A 2 1.45 -4.10 -15.80
C GLU A 2 1.30 -3.51 -14.40
N ILE A 3 1.56 -4.32 -13.36
CA ILE A 3 1.56 -3.85 -11.98
C ILE A 3 2.96 -3.33 -11.70
N ASN A 4 3.05 -2.03 -11.43
CA ASN A 4 4.30 -1.36 -11.06
C ASN A 4 4.27 -0.98 -9.59
N CYS A 5 5.45 -0.86 -8.99
CA CYS A 5 5.54 -0.45 -7.60
C CYS A 5 5.06 1.01 -7.46
N PRO A 6 4.10 1.31 -6.57
CA PRO A 6 3.59 2.68 -6.41
C PRO A 6 4.63 3.65 -5.82
N GLU A 7 5.72 3.13 -5.25
CA GLU A 7 6.75 3.95 -4.60
C GLU A 7 7.96 4.20 -5.49
N CYS A 8 8.51 3.15 -6.13
CA CYS A 8 9.71 3.27 -6.97
C CYS A 8 9.49 2.98 -8.45
N GLN A 9 8.24 2.71 -8.87
CA GLN A 9 7.84 2.41 -10.25
C GLN A 9 8.54 1.19 -10.89
N SER A 10 9.29 0.41 -10.10
CA SER A 10 9.91 -0.82 -10.57
C SER A 10 8.85 -1.86 -10.97
N THR A 11 9.14 -2.59 -12.06
CA THR A 11 8.38 -3.75 -12.54
C THR A 11 8.73 -5.04 -11.79
N LYS A 12 9.76 -5.01 -10.93
CA LYS A 12 10.22 -6.19 -10.18
C LYS A 12 9.29 -6.46 -9.00
N ILE A 13 8.21 -7.19 -9.25
CA ILE A 13 7.13 -7.43 -8.28
C ILE A 13 6.81 -8.91 -8.19
N ILE A 14 6.69 -9.41 -6.96
CA ILE A 14 6.25 -10.77 -6.66
C ILE A 14 4.84 -10.73 -6.06
N LYS A 15 4.01 -11.69 -6.43
CA LYS A 15 2.70 -11.94 -5.81
C LYS A 15 2.89 -12.96 -4.70
N TYR A 16 2.40 -12.69 -3.49
CA TYR A 16 2.54 -13.59 -2.35
C TYR A 16 1.30 -13.58 -1.45
N GLY A 17 0.71 -14.75 -1.23
CA GLY A 17 -0.43 -14.90 -0.34
C GLY A 17 -1.62 -13.99 -0.67
N HIS A 18 -2.53 -13.90 0.30
CA HIS A 18 -3.78 -13.16 0.20
C HIS A 18 -4.05 -12.37 1.49
N THR A 19 -4.82 -11.28 1.39
CA THR A 19 -5.43 -10.65 2.55
C THR A 19 -6.55 -11.52 3.12
N HIS A 20 -7.05 -11.17 4.30
CA HIS A 20 -8.25 -11.79 4.88
C HIS A 20 -9.44 -11.78 3.89
N ASP A 21 -9.58 -10.70 3.11
CA ASP A 21 -10.63 -10.54 2.10
C ASP A 21 -10.32 -11.25 0.76
N GLY A 22 -9.29 -12.10 0.72
CA GLY A 22 -8.89 -12.87 -0.47
C GLY A 22 -8.11 -12.09 -1.53
N LYS A 23 -7.85 -10.79 -1.33
CA LYS A 23 -7.10 -9.98 -2.31
C LYS A 23 -5.64 -10.38 -2.35
N PRO A 24 -5.04 -10.51 -3.54
CA PRO A 24 -3.63 -10.87 -3.66
C PRO A 24 -2.72 -9.77 -3.11
N ARG A 25 -1.66 -10.14 -2.40
CA ARG A 25 -0.62 -9.19 -1.98
C ARG A 25 0.55 -9.23 -2.95
N PHE A 26 1.18 -8.07 -3.10
CA PHE A 26 2.32 -7.84 -3.98
C PHE A 26 3.45 -7.22 -3.20
N ARG A 27 4.69 -7.62 -3.51
CA ARG A 27 5.91 -7.04 -2.93
C ARG A 27 6.85 -6.66 -4.05
N CYS A 28 7.31 -5.43 -4.04
CA CYS A 28 8.41 -5.00 -4.89
C CYS A 28 9.72 -5.59 -4.36
N THR A 29 10.49 -6.26 -5.21
CA THR A 29 11.81 -6.80 -4.81
C THR A 29 12.93 -5.77 -4.92
N HIS A 30 12.67 -4.61 -5.55
CA HIS A 30 13.63 -3.51 -5.62
C HIS A 30 13.64 -2.66 -4.34
N CYS A 31 12.48 -2.16 -3.89
CA CYS A 31 12.39 -1.33 -2.67
C CYS A 31 11.79 -2.06 -1.46
N GLY A 32 11.30 -3.29 -1.62
CA GLY A 32 10.67 -4.06 -0.54
C GLY A 32 9.22 -3.70 -0.25
N ARG A 33 8.65 -2.68 -0.91
CA ARG A 33 7.29 -2.18 -0.66
C ARG A 33 6.25 -3.27 -0.89
N GLN A 34 5.38 -3.45 0.10
CA GLN A 34 4.22 -4.35 0.03
C GLN A 34 2.97 -3.53 -0.28
N PHE A 35 2.10 -4.05 -1.15
CA PHE A 35 0.86 -3.41 -1.54
C PHE A 35 -0.15 -4.44 -2.03
N VAL A 36 -1.41 -4.04 -2.17
CA VAL A 36 -2.50 -4.85 -2.73
C VAL A 36 -3.09 -4.13 -3.91
N GLU A 37 -3.60 -4.87 -4.88
CA GLU A 37 -4.36 -4.29 -5.97
C GLU A 37 -5.72 -3.80 -5.45
N ASN A 38 -6.08 -2.56 -5.78
CA ASN A 38 -7.31 -1.90 -5.37
C ASN A 38 -7.58 -1.99 -3.84
N PRO A 39 -6.84 -1.23 -3.01
CA PRO A 39 -6.98 -1.29 -1.56
C PRO A 39 -8.42 -0.93 -1.13
N SER A 40 -9.04 -1.80 -0.33
CA SER A 40 -10.43 -1.62 0.14
C SER A 40 -10.57 -0.44 1.11
N ARG A 41 -9.50 -0.14 1.85
CA ARG A 41 -9.37 1.03 2.71
C ARG A 41 -8.40 1.96 1.99
N GLY A 42 -8.92 3.07 1.46
CA GLY A 42 -8.14 4.06 0.73
C GLY A 42 -7.06 4.70 1.61
N SER A 43 -6.22 5.53 1.00
CA SER A 43 -5.37 6.46 1.75
C SER A 43 -6.26 7.33 2.64
N MET A 44 -5.91 7.49 3.92
CA MET A 44 -6.52 8.55 4.73
C MET A 44 -6.27 9.89 4.04
N ASP A 45 -7.29 10.73 4.02
CA ASP A 45 -7.12 12.10 3.60
C ASP A 45 -6.20 12.83 4.61
N GLU A 46 -5.51 13.85 4.10
CA GLU A 46 -4.53 14.58 4.88
C GLU A 46 -5.15 15.28 6.09
N ALA A 47 -6.41 15.74 5.98
CA ALA A 47 -7.09 16.40 7.09
C ALA A 47 -7.37 15.43 8.26
N THR A 48 -7.81 14.21 7.97
CA THR A 48 -7.97 13.15 8.96
C THR A 48 -6.62 12.80 9.60
N ARG A 49 -5.54 12.76 8.82
CA ARG A 49 -4.20 12.49 9.35
C ARG A 49 -3.71 13.58 10.30
N ILE A 50 -3.86 14.85 9.91
CA ILE A 50 -3.54 16.01 10.75
C ILE A 50 -4.36 15.99 12.05
N MET A 51 -5.66 15.67 11.99
CA MET A 51 -6.48 15.56 13.19
C MET A 51 -5.97 14.49 14.15
N ILE A 52 -5.57 13.32 13.63
CA ILE A 52 -4.97 12.26 14.45
C ILE A 52 -3.66 12.73 15.09
N ASP A 53 -2.78 13.37 14.31
CA ASP A 53 -1.48 13.86 14.83
C ASP A 53 -1.68 14.90 15.93
N GLN A 54 -2.65 15.82 15.76
CA GLN A 54 -3.03 16.80 16.79
C GLN A 54 -3.55 16.15 18.08
N MET A 55 -4.37 15.10 17.97
CA MET A 55 -4.88 14.37 19.14
C MET A 55 -3.78 13.58 19.86
N LEU A 56 -2.77 13.12 19.12
CA LEU A 56 -1.64 12.36 19.66
C LEU A 56 -0.46 13.24 20.11
N LEU A 57 -0.54 14.57 19.91
CA LEU A 57 0.55 15.53 20.17
C LEU A 57 1.87 15.16 19.46
N LEU A 58 1.75 14.53 18.28
CA LEU A 58 2.89 14.19 17.42
C LEU A 58 3.34 15.39 16.57
#